data_AF-A0A1V5X539-F1
#
_entry.id   AF-A0A1V5X539-F1
#
_cell.length_a   1.000
_cell.length_b   1.000
_cell.length_c   1.000
_cell.angle_alpha   90.00
_cell.angle_beta   90.00
_cell.angle_gamma   90.00
#
_symmetry.space_group_name_H-M   'P 1'
#
loop_
_entity.id
_entity.type
_entity.pdbx_description
1 polymer ?
#
loop_
_entity_poly.entity_id
_entity_poly.type
_entity_poly.pdbx_seq_one_letter_code
_entity_poly.pdbx_strand_id
1 'polypeptide(L)'
;MAKSRSKTQEGNYSKYKTSNRFAINRARKLAKLIKEQPNNEQLPLALKDMRNPRSTPKVPKWSHTAINDAKMFANFNKGNDALEADMKKVKFSAYQMFNLAQRAHDKSGNLVWS
;
A
#
# COMPACT_ATOMS: atom_id res chain seq x y z
N MET A 1 -25.61 -6.85 -9.68
CA MET A 1 -24.21 -6.56 -9.32
C MET A 1 -23.33 -6.74 -10.53
N ALA A 2 -23.11 -5.69 -11.33
CA ALA A 2 -22.16 -5.76 -12.43
C ALA A 2 -21.56 -4.39 -12.68
N LYS A 3 -20.24 -4.36 -12.91
CA LYS A 3 -19.57 -3.51 -13.89
C LYS A 3 -18.12 -3.98 -14.03
N SER A 4 -17.91 -5.27 -14.30
CA SER A 4 -16.68 -5.67 -14.97
C SER A 4 -16.63 -4.90 -16.29
N ARG A 5 -15.56 -4.14 -16.51
CA ARG A 5 -15.39 -3.34 -17.72
C ARG A 5 -15.28 -4.28 -18.93
N SER A 6 -15.67 -3.82 -20.12
CA SER A 6 -15.52 -4.66 -21.32
C SER A 6 -14.05 -5.00 -21.57
N LYS A 7 -13.77 -6.17 -22.17
CA LYS A 7 -12.39 -6.62 -22.41
C LYS A 7 -11.58 -5.61 -23.24
N THR A 8 -12.24 -4.96 -24.19
CA THR A 8 -11.68 -3.86 -24.98
C THR A 8 -11.23 -2.69 -24.10
N GLN A 9 -12.03 -2.35 -23.08
CA GLN A 9 -11.72 -1.26 -22.17
C GLN A 9 -10.55 -1.58 -21.24
N GLU A 10 -10.43 -2.83 -20.76
CA GLU A 10 -9.24 -3.30 -20.06
C GLU A 10 -7.98 -3.20 -20.93
N GLY A 11 -8.06 -3.68 -22.18
CA GLY A 11 -6.96 -3.61 -23.12
C GLY A 11 -6.51 -2.18 -23.40
N ASN A 12 -7.46 -1.25 -23.58
CA ASN A 12 -7.17 0.16 -23.76
C ASN A 12 -6.52 0.79 -22.52
N TYR A 13 -6.97 0.43 -21.32
CA TYR A 13 -6.38 0.90 -20.07
C TYR A 13 -4.95 0.38 -19.88
N SER A 14 -4.71 -0.91 -20.14
CA SER A 14 -3.37 -1.50 -20.11
C SER A 14 -2.43 -0.80 -21.08
N LYS A 15 -2.85 -0.62 -22.35
CA LYS A 15 -2.08 0.12 -23.35
C LYS A 15 -1.77 1.56 -22.90
N TYR A 16 -2.75 2.27 -22.33
CA TYR A 16 -2.54 3.63 -21.82
C TYR A 16 -1.45 3.69 -20.74
N LYS A 17 -1.38 2.67 -19.88
CA LYS A 17 -0.39 2.56 -18.81
C LYS A 17 1.00 2.19 -19.30
N THR A 18 1.11 1.26 -20.25
CA THR A 18 2.40 0.77 -20.75
C THR A 18 3.06 1.75 -21.72
N SER A 19 2.28 2.40 -22.58
CA SER A 19 2.82 3.28 -23.65
C SER A 19 3.14 4.72 -23.21
N ASN A 20 3.16 5.01 -21.91
CA ASN A 20 3.39 6.35 -21.36
C ASN A 20 2.56 7.47 -22.01
N ARG A 21 1.32 7.16 -22.47
CA ARG A 21 0.44 8.10 -23.19
C ARG A 21 0.18 9.38 -22.41
N PHE A 22 0.19 9.31 -21.09
CA PHE A 22 0.07 10.47 -20.22
C PHE A 22 1.15 11.52 -20.51
N ALA A 23 2.42 11.11 -20.50
CA ALA A 23 3.55 12.02 -20.73
C ALA A 23 3.47 12.63 -22.13
N ILE A 24 3.19 11.82 -23.15
CA ILE A 24 3.07 12.28 -24.55
C ILE A 24 1.95 13.33 -24.69
N ASN A 25 0.76 13.04 -24.14
CA ASN A 25 -0.38 13.96 -24.22
C ASN A 25 -0.13 15.25 -23.42
N ARG A 26 0.50 15.15 -22.24
CA ARG A 26 0.85 16.30 -21.42
C ARG A 26 1.90 17.17 -22.11
N ALA A 27 2.93 16.58 -22.69
CA ALA A 27 3.94 17.28 -23.49
C ALA A 27 3.30 18.05 -24.66
N ARG A 28 2.38 17.41 -25.40
CA ARG A 28 1.64 18.06 -26.50
C ARG A 28 0.86 19.28 -26.02
N LYS A 29 0.16 19.16 -24.89
CA LYS A 29 -0.62 20.27 -24.31
C LYS A 29 0.29 21.41 -23.84
N LEU A 30 1.37 21.10 -23.12
CA LEU A 30 2.32 22.10 -22.64
C LEU A 30 3.04 22.81 -23.80
N ALA A 31 3.44 22.08 -24.84
CA ALA A 31 4.05 22.68 -26.03
C ALA A 31 3.09 23.65 -26.76
N LYS A 32 1.79 23.32 -26.81
CA LYS A 32 0.78 24.26 -27.34
C LYS A 32 0.70 25.52 -26.49
N LEU A 33 0.68 25.36 -25.16
CA LEU A 33 0.57 26.45 -24.21
C LEU A 33 1.81 27.37 -24.24
N ILE A 34 3.01 26.81 -24.37
CA ILE A 34 4.26 27.57 -24.53
C ILE A 34 4.19 28.48 -25.78
N LYS A 35 3.59 27.99 -26.88
CA LYS A 35 3.41 28.79 -28.10
C LYS A 35 2.41 29.92 -27.89
N GLU A 36 1.32 29.67 -27.17
CA GLU A 36 0.28 30.67 -26.87
C GLU A 36 0.75 31.71 -25.82
N GLN A 37 1.60 31.29 -24.89
CA GLN A 37 2.06 32.09 -23.75
C GLN A 37 3.60 32.03 -23.64
N PRO A 38 4.34 32.69 -24.55
CA PRO A 38 5.80 32.61 -24.57
C PRO A 38 6.47 33.19 -23.32
N ASN A 39 5.81 34.12 -22.62
CA ASN A 39 6.36 34.79 -21.44
C ASN A 39 6.18 33.99 -20.13
N ASN A 40 5.50 32.85 -20.17
CA ASN A 40 5.22 32.06 -18.98
C ASN A 40 6.34 31.04 -18.70
N GLU A 41 7.29 31.43 -17.85
CA GLU A 41 8.45 30.61 -17.45
C GLU A 41 8.07 29.33 -16.67
N GLN A 42 6.84 29.21 -16.15
CA GLN A 42 6.39 28.02 -15.43
C GLN A 42 6.16 26.84 -16.37
N LEU A 43 5.81 27.09 -17.63
CA LEU A 43 5.53 26.05 -18.62
C LEU A 43 6.76 25.23 -19.02
N PRO A 44 7.94 25.83 -19.32
CA PRO A 44 9.15 25.05 -19.57
C PRO A 44 9.62 24.30 -18.31
N LEU A 45 9.40 24.82 -17.11
CA LEU A 45 9.67 24.08 -15.86
C LEU A 45 8.74 22.87 -15.72
N ALA A 46 7.45 23.03 -15.99
CA ALA A 46 6.47 21.94 -15.97
C ALA A 46 6.72 20.89 -17.07
N LEU A 47 7.30 21.30 -18.20
CA LEU A 47 7.75 20.39 -19.26
C LEU A 47 8.97 19.59 -18.82
N LYS A 48 9.90 20.19 -18.07
CA LYS A 48 11.04 19.46 -17.47
C LYS A 48 10.57 18.46 -16.40
N ASP A 49 9.62 18.84 -15.55
CA ASP A 49 9.02 17.95 -14.53
C ASP A 49 7.86 17.11 -15.08
N MET A 50 8.16 16.25 -16.05
CA MET A 50 7.19 15.31 -16.63
C MET A 50 7.13 14.00 -15.82
N ARG A 51 6.76 14.07 -14.54
CA ARG A 51 6.51 12.88 -13.73
C ARG A 51 5.06 12.40 -13.84
N ASN A 52 4.83 11.09 -13.74
CA ASN A 52 3.50 10.56 -13.48
C ASN A 52 3.06 10.97 -12.06
N PRO A 53 1.92 11.67 -11.89
CA PRO A 53 1.48 12.15 -10.58
C PRO A 53 1.04 11.02 -9.63
N ARG A 54 0.72 9.83 -10.15
CA ARG A 54 0.37 8.69 -9.29
C ARG A 54 1.62 7.96 -8.83
N SER A 55 1.80 7.88 -7.51
CA SER A 55 2.79 6.98 -6.90
C SER A 55 2.49 5.53 -7.26
N THR A 56 3.54 4.74 -7.49
CA THR A 56 3.40 3.29 -7.62
C THR A 56 2.74 2.75 -6.35
N PRO A 57 1.68 1.93 -6.47
CA PRO A 57 1.07 1.29 -5.31
C PRO A 57 2.13 0.52 -4.53
N LYS A 58 2.31 0.83 -3.24
CA LYS A 58 3.16 0.04 -2.32
C LYS A 58 2.38 -1.20 -1.88
N VAL A 59 1.96 -2.02 -2.83
CA VAL A 59 1.28 -3.29 -2.49
C VAL A 59 2.37 -4.26 -2.07
N PRO A 60 2.33 -4.80 -0.84
CA PRO A 60 3.29 -5.81 -0.43
C PRO A 60 3.15 -7.03 -1.35
N LYS A 61 4.28 -7.63 -1.76
CA LYS A 61 4.28 -8.79 -2.66
C LYS A 61 3.45 -9.94 -2.09
N TRP A 62 3.43 -10.07 -0.76
CA TRP A 62 2.68 -11.06 -0.01
C TRP A 62 1.62 -10.39 0.85
N SER A 63 0.43 -11.01 0.94
CA SER A 63 -0.57 -10.58 1.93
C SER A 63 0.00 -10.77 3.34
N HIS A 64 -0.53 -10.00 4.30
CA HIS A 64 -0.17 -10.17 5.71
C HIS A 64 -0.41 -11.60 6.19
N THR A 65 -1.47 -12.26 5.72
CA THR A 65 -1.76 -13.67 6.01
C THR A 65 -0.69 -14.59 5.45
N ALA A 66 -0.32 -14.46 4.18
CA ALA A 66 0.71 -15.31 3.57
C ALA A 66 2.09 -15.14 4.25
N ILE A 67 2.42 -13.94 4.71
CA ILE A 67 3.63 -13.70 5.51
C ILE A 67 3.56 -14.44 6.84
N ASN A 68 2.41 -14.40 7.53
CA ASN A 68 2.23 -15.08 8.81
C ASN A 68 2.27 -16.60 8.66
N ASP A 69 1.59 -17.16 7.66
CA ASP A 69 1.60 -18.59 7.38
C ASP A 69 3.03 -19.07 7.08
N ALA A 70 3.76 -18.35 6.24
CA ALA A 70 5.15 -18.67 5.92
C ALA A 70 6.07 -18.63 7.17
N LYS A 71 5.85 -17.67 8.08
CA LYS A 71 6.56 -17.61 9.37
C LYS A 71 6.22 -18.81 10.25
N MET A 72 4.94 -19.18 10.33
CA MET A 72 4.52 -20.37 11.09
C MET A 72 5.22 -21.64 10.57
N PHE A 73 5.21 -21.87 9.26
CA PHE A 73 5.91 -23.02 8.66
C PHE A 73 7.42 -22.99 8.92
N ALA A 74 8.05 -21.81 8.81
CA ALA A 74 9.47 -21.65 9.08
C ALA A 74 9.82 -21.93 10.56
N ASN A 75 8.98 -21.50 11.50
CA ASN A 75 9.17 -21.75 12.93
C ASN A 75 8.94 -23.23 13.26
N PHE A 76 7.92 -23.86 12.67
CA PHE A 76 7.69 -25.30 12.82
C PHE A 76 8.89 -26.13 12.36
N ASN A 77 9.47 -25.81 11.21
CA ASN A 77 10.65 -26.51 10.69
C ASN A 77 11.92 -26.29 11.53
N LYS A 78 12.00 -25.21 12.31
CA LYS A 78 13.13 -24.90 13.20
C LYS A 78 13.04 -25.59 14.56
N GLY A 79 11.94 -26.30 14.86
CA GLY A 79 11.71 -26.96 16.15
C GLY A 79 11.04 -26.07 17.20
N ASN A 80 10.61 -26.69 18.30
CA ASN A 80 9.77 -26.06 19.33
C ASN A 80 10.37 -24.79 19.95
N ASP A 81 11.69 -24.70 20.10
CA ASP A 81 12.35 -23.54 20.73
C ASP A 81 12.12 -22.23 19.96
N ALA A 82 12.08 -22.30 18.62
CA ALA A 82 11.82 -21.14 17.78
C ALA A 82 10.34 -20.71 17.82
N LEU A 83 9.43 -21.68 17.97
CA LEU A 83 7.99 -21.44 18.06
C LEU A 83 7.64 -20.82 19.43
N GLU A 84 8.20 -21.35 20.51
CA GLU A 84 8.06 -20.84 21.89
C GLU A 84 8.64 -19.41 22.04
N ALA A 85 9.80 -19.14 21.43
CA ALA A 85 10.41 -17.81 21.46
C ALA A 85 9.59 -16.75 20.70
N ASP A 86 8.87 -17.14 19.65
CA ASP A 86 8.00 -16.22 18.89
C ASP A 86 6.67 -15.99 19.62
N MET A 87 6.10 -17.05 20.23
CA MET A 87 4.92 -16.94 21.08
C MET A 87 5.14 -16.02 22.29
N LYS A 88 6.32 -16.05 22.92
CA LYS A 88 6.69 -15.12 24.00
C LYS A 88 6.78 -13.64 23.58
N LYS A 89 6.98 -13.35 22.29
CA LYS A 89 7.03 -11.96 21.77
C LYS A 89 5.63 -11.39 21.52
N VAL A 90 4.60 -12.24 21.46
CA VAL A 90 3.22 -11.80 21.33
C VAL A 90 2.80 -11.17 22.66
N LYS A 91 2.73 -9.82 22.68
CA LYS A 91 2.42 -9.04 23.89
C LYS A 91 1.00 -9.23 24.43
N PHE A 92 0.14 -9.94 23.71
CA PHE A 92 -1.25 -10.17 24.10
C PHE A 92 -1.68 -11.57 23.71
N SER A 93 -1.91 -12.42 24.71
CA SER A 93 -2.52 -13.73 24.51
C SER A 93 -3.97 -13.56 24.08
N ALA A 94 -4.47 -14.40 23.17
CA ALA A 94 -5.88 -14.40 22.79
C ALA A 94 -6.83 -14.59 24.00
N TYR A 95 -6.36 -15.27 25.05
CA TYR A 95 -7.07 -15.43 26.32
C TYR A 95 -7.16 -14.15 27.17
N GLN A 96 -6.32 -13.13 26.91
CA GLN A 96 -6.36 -11.82 27.58
C GLN A 96 -7.34 -10.83 26.91
N MET A 97 -7.60 -11.01 25.61
CA MET A 97 -8.90 -10.61 25.04
C MET A 97 -9.95 -11.52 25.70
N PHE A 98 -11.26 -11.45 25.53
CA PHE A 98 -12.23 -12.25 26.33
C PHE A 98 -12.26 -12.07 27.89
N ASN A 99 -11.15 -11.93 28.63
CA ASN A 99 -11.17 -11.60 30.06
C ASN A 99 -11.39 -10.09 30.27
N LEU A 100 -12.44 -9.70 31.01
CA LEU A 100 -12.77 -8.30 31.31
C LEU A 100 -11.80 -7.67 32.31
N ALA A 101 -11.36 -8.43 33.32
CA ALA A 101 -10.46 -7.93 34.36
C ALA A 101 -9.08 -7.55 33.81
N GLN A 102 -8.60 -8.29 32.82
CA GLN A 102 -7.32 -8.02 32.15
C GLN A 102 -7.39 -6.89 31.10
N ARG A 103 -8.59 -6.36 30.81
CA ARG A 103 -8.81 -5.27 29.84
C ARG A 103 -9.27 -3.97 30.46
N ALA A 104 -9.85 -4.02 31.64
CA ALA A 104 -10.25 -2.83 32.37
C ALA A 104 -8.99 -2.14 32.92
N HIS A 105 -8.59 -1.03 32.29
CA HIS A 105 -7.50 -0.18 32.75
C HIS A 105 -8.00 1.25 33.04
N ASP A 106 -7.35 1.92 33.99
CA ASP A 106 -7.52 3.37 34.18
C ASP A 106 -6.90 4.15 33.01
N LYS A 107 -7.13 5.47 32.98
CA LYS A 107 -6.57 6.37 31.94
C LYS A 107 -5.02 6.34 31.90
N SER A 108 -4.38 5.85 32.95
CA SER A 108 -2.93 5.75 33.11
C SER A 108 -2.38 4.36 32.74
N GLY A 109 -3.23 3.40 32.39
CA GLY A 109 -2.87 2.03 31.98
C GLY A 109 -2.80 1.00 33.12
N ASN A 110 -3.19 1.33 34.34
CA ASN A 110 -3.20 0.40 35.48
C ASN A 110 -4.47 -0.46 35.48
N LEU A 111 -4.37 -1.73 35.88
CA LEU A 111 -5.53 -2.64 35.98
C LEU A 111 -6.52 -2.14 37.04
N VAL A 112 -7.81 -2.10 36.68
CA VAL A 112 -8.88 -1.65 37.59
C VAL A 112 -9.23 -2.73 38.62
N TRP A 113 -9.05 -4.00 38.27
CA TRP A 113 -9.30 -5.14 39.16
C TRP A 113 -8.04 -5.99 39.24
N SER A 114 -7.47 -6.11 40.46
CA SER A 114 -6.33 -6.96 40.80
C SER A 114 -6.76 -8.19 41.58
#